data_AF-A0A484BYS9-F1
#
_entry.id   AF-A0A484BYS9-F1
#
_cell.length_a   1.000
_cell.length_b   1.000
_cell.length_c   1.000
_cell.angle_alpha   90.00
_cell.angle_beta   90.00
_cell.angle_gamma   90.00
#
_symmetry.space_group_name_H-M   'P 1'
#
loop_
_entity.id
_entity.type
_entity.pdbx_description
1 polymer ?
#
loop_
_entity_poly.entity_id
_entity_poly.type
_entity_poly.pdbx_seq_one_letter_code
_entity_poly.pdbx_strand_id
1 'polypeptide(L)'
;MIQRTDLRSDMEVSESQQDQVQLLSEKRKWQTEIENKKRQLEDDKRALQHLKSKALRERWLLDGAPSAGPEQEDLRRQLEEDETRTHSLEDNIHRLEEELLSLETVCQTIIHTAVCSGSVKAVEVKGQPEPAAATAVAPQIAPAFAKVRVPKSPHVNGAREESEEMKEV
;
A
#
# COMPACT_ATOMS: atom_id res chain seq x y z
N MET A 1 47.31 6.47 -31.38
CA MET A 1 46.44 7.57 -30.92
C MET A 1 45.08 6.96 -30.61
N ILE A 2 44.82 6.63 -29.34
CA ILE A 2 43.50 6.15 -28.93
C ILE A 2 42.58 7.37 -28.92
N GLN A 3 41.43 7.26 -29.57
CA GLN A 3 40.61 8.41 -29.95
C GLN A 3 39.80 8.90 -28.75
N ARG A 4 39.69 10.22 -28.55
CA ARG A 4 38.87 10.84 -27.48
C ARG A 4 37.41 10.36 -27.46
N THR A 5 36.93 9.79 -28.56
CA THR A 5 35.59 9.21 -28.71
C THR A 5 35.44 7.88 -27.97
N ASP A 6 36.49 7.06 -27.89
CA ASP A 6 36.45 5.75 -27.24
C ASP A 6 36.26 5.91 -25.71
N LEU A 7 36.97 6.86 -25.10
CA LEU A 7 36.84 7.19 -23.67
C LEU A 7 35.45 7.73 -23.29
N ARG A 8 34.80 8.49 -24.18
CA ARG A 8 33.45 9.02 -23.92
C ARG A 8 32.40 7.92 -24.01
N SER A 9 32.56 6.98 -24.95
CA SER A 9 31.68 5.82 -25.06
C SER A 9 31.86 4.86 -23.88
N ASP A 10 33.09 4.64 -23.41
CA ASP A 10 33.38 3.81 -22.24
C ASP A 10 32.78 4.41 -20.95
N MET A 11 32.80 5.73 -20.80
CA MET A 11 32.19 6.42 -19.66
C MET A 11 30.66 6.31 -19.66
N GLU A 12 30.01 6.49 -20.81
CA GLU A 12 28.55 6.37 -20.97
C GLU A 12 28.06 4.93 -20.73
N VAL A 13 28.83 3.93 -21.17
CA VAL A 13 28.56 2.50 -20.86
C VAL A 13 28.75 2.19 -19.38
N SER A 14 29.74 2.80 -18.72
CA SER A 14 29.97 2.62 -17.28
C SER A 14 28.87 3.26 -16.43
N GLU A 15 28.39 4.45 -16.80
CA GLU A 15 27.24 5.12 -16.18
C GLU A 15 25.96 4.28 -16.33
N SER A 16 25.68 3.77 -17.52
CA SER A 16 24.53 2.88 -17.76
C SER A 16 24.58 1.57 -16.94
N GLN A 17 25.78 0.99 -16.76
CA GLN A 17 25.95 -0.19 -15.91
C GLN A 17 25.73 0.14 -14.43
N GLN A 18 26.20 1.29 -13.96
CA GLN A 18 25.96 1.74 -12.60
C GLN A 18 24.47 1.96 -12.34
N ASP A 19 23.75 2.57 -13.28
CA ASP A 19 22.30 2.78 -13.20
C ASP A 19 21.55 1.44 -13.13
N GLN A 20 21.94 0.45 -13.93
CA GLN A 20 21.34 -0.88 -13.89
C GLN A 20 21.58 -1.58 -12.54
N VAL A 21 22.79 -1.49 -12.00
CA VAL A 21 23.12 -2.06 -10.68
C VAL A 21 22.34 -1.38 -9.57
N GLN A 22 22.21 -0.05 -9.62
CA GLN A 22 21.39 0.72 -8.68
C GLN A 22 19.92 0.30 -8.75
N LEU A 23 19.35 0.23 -9.96
CA LEU A 23 17.96 -0.18 -10.19
C LEU A 23 17.67 -1.59 -9.65
N LEU A 24 18.60 -2.53 -9.85
CA LEU A 24 18.49 -3.89 -9.29
C LEU A 24 18.51 -3.88 -7.76
N SER A 25 19.33 -3.02 -7.15
CA SER A 25 19.39 -2.88 -5.69
C SER A 25 18.08 -2.32 -5.13
N GLU A 26 17.49 -1.32 -5.79
CA GLU A 26 16.22 -0.72 -5.41
C GLU A 26 15.07 -1.72 -5.57
N LYS A 27 15.02 -2.45 -6.68
CA LYS A 27 14.06 -3.53 -6.88
C LYS A 27 14.10 -4.55 -5.74
N ARG A 28 15.30 -4.96 -5.31
CA ARG A 28 15.44 -5.90 -4.18
C ARG A 28 14.91 -5.31 -2.87
N LYS A 29 15.20 -4.04 -2.59
CA LYS A 29 14.67 -3.35 -1.40
C LYS A 29 13.14 -3.34 -1.39
N TRP A 30 12.51 -2.94 -2.50
CA TRP A 30 11.05 -2.95 -2.63
C TRP A 30 10.46 -4.36 -2.48
N GLN A 31 11.11 -5.37 -3.06
CA GLN A 31 10.67 -6.76 -2.95
C GLN A 31 10.65 -7.24 -1.48
N THR A 32 11.73 -6.98 -0.75
CA THR A 32 11.82 -7.36 0.68
C THR A 32 10.79 -6.59 1.52
N GLU A 33 10.58 -5.30 1.23
CA GLU A 33 9.57 -4.50 1.93
C GLU A 33 8.15 -5.03 1.70
N ILE A 34 7.79 -5.39 0.46
CA ILE A 34 6.50 -6.01 0.13
C ILE A 34 6.31 -7.32 0.90
N GLU A 35 7.31 -8.19 0.90
CA GLU A 35 7.25 -9.47 1.63
C GLU A 35 7.12 -9.27 3.14
N ASN A 36 7.80 -8.26 3.69
CA ASN A 36 7.70 -7.90 5.10
C ASN A 36 6.29 -7.40 5.45
N LYS A 37 5.71 -6.49 4.65
CA LYS A 37 4.35 -6.01 4.88
C LYS A 37 3.30 -7.10 4.71
N LYS A 38 3.50 -8.04 3.76
CA LYS A 38 2.63 -9.23 3.64
C LYS A 38 2.67 -10.07 4.90
N ARG A 39 3.86 -10.29 5.45
CA ARG A 39 4.00 -11.03 6.71
C ARG A 39 3.29 -10.32 7.87
N GLN A 40 3.51 -9.02 8.01
CA GLN A 40 2.86 -8.21 9.05
C GLN A 40 1.33 -8.26 8.93
N LEU A 41 0.81 -8.13 7.72
CA LEU A 41 -0.63 -8.19 7.45
C LEU A 41 -1.23 -9.52 7.90
N GLU A 42 -0.56 -10.63 7.60
CA GLU A 42 -1.00 -11.97 8.02
C GLU A 42 -0.89 -12.17 9.54
N ASP A 43 0.13 -11.59 10.19
CA ASP A 43 0.27 -11.60 11.64
C ASP A 43 -0.87 -10.82 12.31
N ASP A 44 -1.19 -9.62 11.81
CA ASP A 44 -2.28 -8.78 12.31
C ASP A 44 -3.65 -9.42 12.08
N LYS A 45 -3.86 -10.07 10.93
CA LYS A 45 -5.09 -10.85 10.65
C LYS A 45 -5.28 -11.99 11.65
N ARG A 46 -4.21 -12.72 11.97
CA ARG A 46 -4.24 -13.77 13.01
C ARG A 46 -4.52 -13.18 14.38
N ALA A 47 -3.84 -12.08 14.75
CA ALA A 47 -4.07 -11.39 16.01
C ALA A 47 -5.54 -10.92 16.15
N LEU A 48 -6.09 -10.34 15.08
CA LEU A 48 -7.48 -9.91 15.03
C LEU A 48 -8.45 -11.09 15.22
N GLN A 49 -8.22 -12.21 14.55
CA GLN A 49 -9.05 -13.41 14.74
C GLN A 49 -9.03 -13.91 16.19
N HIS A 50 -7.84 -13.96 16.80
CA HIS A 50 -7.70 -14.38 18.19
C HIS A 50 -8.42 -13.42 19.15
N LEU A 51 -8.31 -12.12 18.91
CA LEU A 51 -8.94 -11.10 19.72
C LEU A 51 -10.47 -11.14 19.61
N LYS A 52 -11.02 -11.29 18.39
CA LYS A 52 -12.47 -11.48 18.18
C LYS A 52 -12.98 -12.72 18.90
N SER A 53 -12.23 -13.82 18.85
CA SER A 53 -12.58 -15.05 19.57
C SER A 53 -12.49 -14.87 21.09
N LYS A 54 -11.55 -14.04 21.56
CA LYS A 54 -11.38 -13.71 22.98
C LYS A 54 -12.52 -12.86 23.52
N ALA A 55 -12.83 -11.75 22.85
CA ALA A 55 -13.93 -10.86 23.21
C ALA A 55 -15.29 -11.60 23.22
N LEU A 56 -15.54 -12.48 22.23
CA LEU A 56 -16.77 -13.28 22.20
C LEU A 56 -16.89 -14.20 23.43
N ARG A 57 -15.78 -14.85 23.82
CA ARG A 57 -15.77 -15.72 25.00
C ARG A 57 -16.04 -14.92 26.27
N GLU A 58 -15.41 -13.76 26.42
CA GLU A 58 -15.61 -12.89 27.58
C GLU A 58 -17.05 -12.36 27.66
N ARG A 59 -17.66 -12.02 26.52
CA ARG A 59 -19.09 -11.67 26.45
C ARG A 59 -19.98 -12.80 26.98
N TRP A 60 -19.74 -14.04 26.56
CA TRP A 60 -20.52 -15.20 27.03
C TRP A 60 -20.29 -15.50 28.52
N LEU A 61 -19.09 -15.30 29.04
CA LEU A 61 -18.83 -15.44 30.48
C LEU A 61 -19.61 -14.40 31.30
N LEU A 62 -19.76 -13.18 30.79
CA LEU A 62 -20.53 -12.11 31.43
C LEU A 62 -22.04 -12.38 31.43
N ASP A 63 -22.58 -12.95 30.35
CA ASP A 63 -24.02 -13.23 30.22
C ASP A 63 -24.52 -14.39 31.12
N GLY A 64 -23.61 -15.27 31.56
CA GLY A 64 -23.93 -16.44 32.39
C GLY A 64 -23.76 -16.26 33.91
N ALA A 65 -23.15 -15.15 34.36
CA ALA A 65 -22.81 -14.93 35.77
C ALA A 65 -23.85 -14.04 36.48
N PRO A 66 -24.30 -14.38 37.71
CA PRO A 66 -25.17 -13.51 38.49
C PRO A 66 -24.47 -12.17 38.78
N SER A 67 -25.11 -11.09 38.33
CA SER A 67 -24.48 -9.77 38.23
C SER A 67 -24.25 -9.12 39.60
N ALA A 68 -22.99 -8.87 40.00
CA ALA A 68 -22.53 -7.85 41.00
C ALA A 68 -21.16 -8.17 41.69
N GLY A 69 -20.21 -8.81 41.01
CA GLY A 69 -18.86 -9.05 41.55
C GLY A 69 -17.81 -8.07 40.98
N PRO A 70 -16.77 -7.67 41.74
CA PRO A 70 -15.65 -6.88 41.22
C PRO A 70 -14.93 -7.56 40.04
N GLU A 71 -14.89 -8.89 40.05
CA GLU A 71 -14.41 -9.72 38.94
C GLU A 71 -15.18 -9.52 37.63
N GLN A 72 -16.47 -9.17 37.71
CA GLN A 72 -17.31 -8.93 36.54
C GLN A 72 -17.09 -7.54 35.94
N GLU A 73 -16.81 -6.54 36.78
CA GLU A 73 -16.38 -5.21 36.32
C GLU A 73 -15.02 -5.28 35.62
N ASP A 74 -14.08 -6.09 36.15
CA ASP A 74 -12.79 -6.33 35.51
C ASP A 74 -12.95 -6.98 34.13
N LEU A 75 -13.81 -7.99 34.00
CA LEU A 75 -14.12 -8.63 32.72
C LEU A 75 -14.79 -7.65 31.73
N ARG A 76 -15.69 -6.77 32.20
CA ARG A 76 -16.30 -5.73 31.37
C ARG A 76 -15.27 -4.74 30.83
N ARG A 77 -14.38 -4.26 31.68
CA ARG A 77 -13.28 -3.37 31.28
C ARG A 77 -12.35 -4.04 30.28
N GLN A 78 -11.98 -5.31 30.53
CA GLN A 78 -11.12 -6.07 29.63
C GLN A 78 -11.75 -6.23 28.24
N LEU A 79 -13.06 -6.49 28.21
CA LEU A 79 -13.80 -6.64 26.97
C LEU A 79 -13.87 -5.32 26.18
N GLU A 80 -14.11 -4.18 26.84
CA GLU A 80 -14.09 -2.86 26.18
C GLU A 80 -12.69 -2.53 25.62
N GLU A 81 -11.63 -2.91 26.35
CA GLU A 81 -10.25 -2.76 25.91
C GLU A 81 -9.95 -3.64 24.68
N ASP A 82 -10.46 -4.87 24.65
CA ASP A 82 -10.32 -5.79 23.53
C ASP A 82 -11.14 -5.35 22.31
N GLU A 83 -12.33 -4.76 22.50
CA GLU A 83 -13.12 -4.13 21.43
C GLU A 83 -12.35 -2.95 20.82
N THR A 84 -11.73 -2.11 21.66
CA THR A 84 -10.89 -0.99 21.21
C THR A 84 -9.65 -1.49 20.44
N ARG A 85 -8.97 -2.52 20.96
CA ARG A 85 -7.83 -3.16 20.27
C ARG A 85 -8.24 -3.79 18.94
N THR A 86 -9.45 -4.35 18.86
CA THR A 86 -10.01 -4.93 17.63
C THR A 86 -10.14 -3.85 16.56
N HIS A 87 -10.74 -2.71 16.89
CA HIS A 87 -10.86 -1.58 15.96
C HIS A 87 -9.49 -1.07 15.51
N SER A 88 -8.53 -0.91 16.43
CA SER A 88 -7.18 -0.48 16.07
C SER A 88 -6.46 -1.47 15.14
N LEU A 89 -6.64 -2.78 15.33
CA LEU A 89 -6.08 -3.80 14.43
C LEU A 89 -6.75 -3.79 13.07
N GLU A 90 -8.08 -3.60 13.00
CA GLU A 90 -8.81 -3.48 11.74
C GLU A 90 -8.30 -2.25 10.94
N ASP A 91 -8.10 -1.11 11.60
CA ASP A 91 -7.52 0.08 10.97
C ASP A 91 -6.08 -0.14 10.49
N ASN A 92 -5.26 -0.82 11.30
CA ASN A 92 -3.88 -1.16 10.92
C ASN A 92 -3.85 -2.10 9.71
N ILE A 93 -4.72 -3.10 9.66
CA ILE A 93 -4.87 -4.03 8.53
C ILE A 93 -5.24 -3.26 7.26
N HIS A 94 -6.25 -2.38 7.33
CA HIS A 94 -6.65 -1.57 6.17
C HIS A 94 -5.49 -0.69 5.66
N ARG A 95 -4.78 -0.01 6.58
CA ARG A 95 -3.61 0.80 6.22
C ARG A 95 -2.53 -0.06 5.56
N LEU A 96 -2.22 -1.24 6.13
CA LEU A 96 -1.22 -2.14 5.56
C LEU A 96 -1.62 -2.63 4.17
N GLU A 97 -2.90 -2.91 3.93
CA GLU A 97 -3.43 -3.30 2.61
C GLU A 97 -3.25 -2.18 1.59
N GLU A 98 -3.58 -0.93 1.94
CA GLU A 98 -3.36 0.24 1.08
C GLU A 98 -1.87 0.46 0.78
N GLU A 99 -1.02 0.38 1.81
CA GLU A 99 0.42 0.50 1.66
C GLU A 99 0.96 -0.61 0.74
N LEU A 100 0.50 -1.85 0.90
CA LEU A 100 0.90 -2.98 0.05
C LEU A 100 0.54 -2.74 -1.43
N LEU A 101 -0.68 -2.29 -1.69
CA LEU A 101 -1.13 -1.94 -3.05
C LEU A 101 -0.25 -0.84 -3.67
N SER A 102 0.09 0.18 -2.88
CA SER A 102 0.97 1.26 -3.34
C SER A 102 2.38 0.76 -3.69
N LEU A 103 2.94 -0.09 -2.83
CA LEU A 103 4.28 -0.67 -3.01
C LEU A 103 4.34 -1.62 -4.22
N GLU A 104 3.31 -2.45 -4.40
CA GLU A 104 3.21 -3.34 -5.56
C GLU A 104 3.13 -2.53 -6.86
N THR A 105 2.40 -1.41 -6.87
CA THR A 105 2.32 -0.50 -8.03
C THR A 105 3.69 0.12 -8.37
N VAL A 106 4.43 0.59 -7.36
CA VAL A 106 5.79 1.13 -7.54
C VAL A 106 6.75 0.07 -8.06
N CYS A 107 6.74 -1.13 -7.46
CA CYS A 107 7.58 -2.24 -7.88
C CYS A 107 7.27 -2.69 -9.32
N GLN A 108 5.98 -2.77 -9.69
CA GLN A 108 5.53 -3.09 -11.04
C GLN A 108 6.04 -2.05 -12.06
N THR A 109 5.99 -0.76 -11.70
CA THR A 109 6.49 0.34 -12.55
C THR A 109 7.99 0.20 -12.81
N ILE A 110 8.79 -0.08 -11.77
CA ILE A 110 10.23 -0.30 -11.86
C ILE A 110 10.57 -1.49 -12.78
N ILE A 111 9.82 -2.59 -12.67
CA ILE A 111 9.98 -3.77 -13.52
C ILE A 111 9.69 -3.42 -14.99
N HIS A 112 8.61 -2.68 -15.25
CA HIS A 112 8.23 -2.28 -16.61
C HIS A 112 9.26 -1.34 -17.24
N THR A 113 9.82 -0.39 -16.48
CA THR A 113 10.90 0.50 -16.96
C THR A 113 12.20 -0.25 -17.26
N ALA A 114 12.55 -1.26 -16.46
CA ALA A 114 13.74 -2.08 -16.69
C ALA A 114 13.62 -2.95 -17.96
N VAL A 115 12.42 -3.45 -18.26
CA VAL A 115 12.17 -4.34 -19.41
C VAL A 115 12.04 -3.56 -20.73
N CYS A 116 11.49 -2.34 -20.72
CA CYS A 116 11.39 -1.50 -21.92
C CYS A 116 12.73 -0.87 -22.37
N SER A 117 13.75 -0.79 -21.51
CA SER A 117 15.08 -0.28 -21.89
C SER A 117 15.93 -1.30 -22.68
N GLY A 118 15.41 -2.50 -22.93
CA GLY A 118 16.10 -3.60 -23.60
C GLY A 118 15.86 -3.76 -25.11
N SER A 119 15.50 -2.69 -25.85
CA SER A 119 15.30 -2.80 -27.31
C SER A 119 15.91 -1.63 -28.09
N VAL A 120 17.17 -1.81 -28.48
CA VAL A 120 17.73 -1.18 -29.67
C VAL A 120 18.57 -2.20 -30.45
N LYS A 121 18.00 -2.76 -31.53
CA LYS A 121 18.52 -2.65 -32.91
C LYS A 121 17.76 -3.54 -33.92
N ALA A 122 17.47 -2.90 -35.06
CA ALA A 122 17.39 -3.40 -36.44
C ALA A 122 16.22 -4.36 -36.76
N VAL A 123 15.40 -4.13 -37.80
CA VAL A 123 15.77 -3.87 -39.20
C VAL A 123 14.63 -3.09 -39.91
N GLU A 124 15.01 -2.04 -40.62
CA GLU A 124 14.22 -1.41 -41.69
C GLU A 124 14.21 -2.34 -42.91
N VAL A 125 13.04 -2.77 -43.40
CA VAL A 125 12.87 -3.17 -44.81
C VAL A 125 11.63 -2.49 -45.37
N LYS A 126 11.90 -1.69 -46.38
CA LYS A 126 11.04 -0.85 -47.21
C LYS A 126 10.23 -1.69 -48.19
N GLY A 127 8.91 -1.43 -48.29
CA GLY A 127 8.10 -1.93 -49.40
C GLY A 127 6.58 -1.88 -49.18
N GLN A 128 5.92 -0.85 -49.71
CA GLN A 128 4.52 -0.89 -50.18
C GLN A 128 4.52 -1.35 -51.66
N PRO A 129 3.41 -1.81 -52.29
CA PRO A 129 2.01 -1.36 -52.08
C PRO A 129 0.91 -2.45 -51.98
N GLU A 130 -0.28 -1.96 -51.62
CA GLU A 130 -1.67 -2.51 -51.55
C GLU A 130 -2.20 -3.24 -52.82
N PRO A 131 -3.49 -3.71 -52.93
CA PRO A 131 -4.59 -3.90 -51.94
C PRO A 131 -5.37 -5.25 -52.09
N ALA A 132 -6.21 -5.63 -51.12
CA ALA A 132 -7.60 -6.12 -51.35
C ALA A 132 -8.31 -6.60 -50.06
N ALA A 133 -9.39 -5.87 -49.73
CA ALA A 133 -10.71 -6.33 -49.32
C ALA A 133 -10.91 -7.23 -48.07
N ALA A 134 -11.73 -6.67 -47.17
CA ALA A 134 -12.95 -7.25 -46.59
C ALA A 134 -12.96 -7.50 -45.06
N THR A 135 -13.59 -6.53 -44.38
CA THR A 135 -14.75 -6.70 -43.49
C THR A 135 -14.54 -6.75 -41.96
N ALA A 136 -15.23 -5.78 -41.31
CA ALA A 136 -15.85 -5.79 -39.97
C ALA A 136 -14.92 -5.76 -38.74
N VAL A 137 -15.14 -5.01 -37.67
CA VAL A 137 -16.30 -4.25 -37.14
C VAL A 137 -15.74 -3.29 -36.08
N ALA A 138 -16.25 -2.05 -36.01
CA ALA A 138 -15.92 -1.08 -34.96
C ALA A 138 -16.78 -1.32 -33.70
N PRO A 139 -16.29 -0.90 -32.51
CA PRO A 139 -17.07 0.12 -31.83
C PRO A 139 -16.22 1.24 -31.22
N GLN A 140 -16.81 2.43 -31.30
CA GLN A 140 -16.33 3.70 -30.78
C GLN A 140 -16.68 3.81 -29.30
N ILE A 141 -15.73 4.21 -28.45
CA ILE A 141 -16.04 4.73 -27.10
C ILE A 141 -15.18 5.98 -26.86
N ALA A 142 -15.87 7.10 -26.69
CA ALA A 142 -15.32 8.41 -26.36
C ALA A 142 -14.84 8.48 -24.90
N PRO A 143 -13.84 9.32 -24.56
CA PRO A 143 -13.53 9.63 -23.18
C PRO A 143 -14.36 10.82 -22.69
N ALA A 144 -15.28 10.58 -21.76
CA ALA A 144 -15.95 11.63 -20.99
C ALA A 144 -15.31 11.73 -19.60
N PHE A 145 -14.35 12.64 -19.42
CA PHE A 145 -13.89 13.03 -18.09
C PHE A 145 -14.77 14.17 -17.57
N ALA A 146 -15.70 13.83 -16.67
CA ALA A 146 -16.44 14.80 -15.86
C ALA A 146 -15.69 15.05 -14.54
N LYS A 147 -15.40 16.33 -14.30
CA LYS A 147 -14.61 16.86 -13.19
C LYS A 147 -15.46 16.92 -11.92
N VAL A 148 -15.21 16.04 -10.95
CA VAL A 148 -15.85 16.12 -9.62
C VAL A 148 -15.18 17.24 -8.82
N ARG A 149 -15.98 18.26 -8.47
CA ARG A 149 -15.63 19.38 -7.59
C ARG A 149 -15.87 18.95 -6.14
N VAL A 150 -14.86 19.10 -5.29
CA VAL A 150 -14.96 18.93 -3.83
C VAL A 150 -15.35 20.28 -3.20
N PRO A 151 -16.43 20.37 -2.38
CA PRO A 151 -16.64 21.52 -1.53
C PRO A 151 -15.87 21.37 -0.20
N LYS A 152 -15.34 22.50 0.28
CA LYS A 152 -14.54 22.66 1.51
C LYS A 152 -15.40 22.50 2.77
N SER A 153 -14.90 21.75 3.74
CA SER A 153 -15.47 21.67 5.10
C SER A 153 -15.18 22.93 5.90
N PRO A 154 -16.11 23.38 6.77
CA PRO A 154 -15.89 24.52 7.64
C PRO A 154 -15.10 24.11 8.88
N HIS A 155 -14.13 24.96 9.20
CA HIS A 155 -13.35 25.01 10.42
C HIS A 155 -14.22 25.52 11.58
N VAL A 156 -14.20 24.83 12.72
CA VAL A 156 -14.58 25.42 14.02
C VAL A 156 -13.38 25.35 14.96
N ASN A 157 -13.14 26.45 15.65
CA ASN A 157 -12.09 26.68 16.65
C ASN A 157 -12.71 26.73 18.05
N GLY A 158 -11.90 26.40 19.04
CA GLY A 158 -12.09 26.77 20.45
C GLY A 158 -12.81 25.69 21.28
N ALA A 159 -12.44 25.38 22.51
CA ALA A 159 -11.51 25.99 23.46
C ALA A 159 -11.05 24.88 24.43
N ARG A 160 -9.76 24.73 24.72
CA ARG A 160 -9.15 25.08 26.02
C ARG A 160 -10.17 25.30 27.15
N GLU A 161 -10.29 24.33 28.05
CA GLU A 161 -10.45 24.61 29.48
C GLU A 161 -9.55 23.69 30.29
N GLU A 162 -8.90 24.36 31.23
CA GLU A 162 -7.91 23.96 32.22
C GLU A 162 -8.68 23.91 33.54
N SER A 163 -8.60 22.81 34.27
CA SER A 163 -9.05 22.69 35.67
C SER A 163 -8.29 21.48 36.22
N GLU A 164 -7.08 21.65 36.73
CA GLU A 164 -6.74 22.30 38.01
C GLU A 164 -7.38 21.57 39.20
N GLU A 165 -6.55 20.69 39.78
CA GLU A 165 -6.28 20.54 41.22
C GLU A 165 -7.44 20.47 42.22
N MET A 166 -7.55 19.31 42.90
CA MET A 166 -7.92 19.11 44.32
C MET A 166 -7.96 17.58 44.52
N LYS A 167 -7.37 16.95 45.54
CA LYS A 167 -7.02 17.43 46.88
C LYS A 167 -6.08 16.42 47.54
N GLU A 168 -5.01 16.94 48.13
CA GLU A 168 -4.19 16.27 49.15
C GLU A 168 -4.92 16.31 50.51
N VAL A 169 -4.47 15.43 51.42
CA VAL A 169 -4.80 15.21 52.86
C VAL A 169 -5.74 14.05 53.16
#